data_AF-A0A150GNH0-F1
#
_entry.id   AF-A0A150GNH0-F1
#
_cell.length_a   1.000
_cell.length_b   1.000
_cell.length_c   1.000
_cell.angle_alpha   90.00
_cell.angle_beta   90.00
_cell.angle_gamma   90.00
#
_symmetry.space_group_name_H-M   'P 1'
#
loop_
_entity.id
_entity.type
_entity.pdbx_description
1 polymer ?
#
loop_
_entity_poly.entity_id
_entity_poly.type
_entity_poly.pdbx_seq_one_letter_code
_entity_poly.pdbx_strand_id
1 'polypeptide(L)'
;MASITSLASLEGELMGVDTSIKKVEIQIVEVEEKLSEPGISEEEKDYLREEKRQLRKEKEQLREEKRQLREQLREEKLRAERLTGSG
;
A
#
# COMPACT_ATOMS: atom_id res chain seq x y z
N MET A 1 -12.21 -26.88 -2.78
CA MET A 1 -12.98 -25.66 -2.47
C MET A 1 -12.18 -24.63 -1.66
N ALA A 2 -11.33 -25.02 -0.71
CA ALA A 2 -10.59 -24.06 0.15
C ALA A 2 -9.64 -23.09 -0.59
N SER A 3 -9.03 -23.49 -1.71
CA SER A 3 -8.06 -22.65 -2.44
C SER A 3 -8.66 -21.50 -3.24
N ILE A 4 -9.94 -21.56 -3.62
CA ILE A 4 -10.57 -20.47 -4.39
C ILE A 4 -10.90 -19.30 -3.45
N THR A 5 -11.32 -19.62 -2.23
CA THR A 5 -11.63 -18.63 -1.19
C THR A 5 -10.36 -17.94 -0.67
N SER A 6 -9.22 -18.65 -0.57
CA SER A 6 -7.94 -18.04 -0.17
C SER A 6 -7.41 -17.06 -1.22
N LEU A 7 -7.50 -17.40 -2.51
CA LEU A 7 -7.07 -16.51 -3.60
C LEU A 7 -7.91 -15.23 -3.69
N ALA A 8 -9.24 -15.34 -3.59
CA ALA A 8 -10.12 -14.18 -3.60
C ALA A 8 -9.89 -13.24 -2.40
N SER A 9 -9.59 -13.80 -1.22
CA SER A 9 -9.21 -13.01 -0.03
C SER A 9 -7.93 -12.22 -0.27
N LEU A 10 -6.87 -12.88 -0.74
CA LEU A 10 -5.59 -12.24 -1.03
C LEU A 10 -5.71 -11.15 -2.09
N GLU A 11 -6.52 -11.37 -3.13
CA GLU A 11 -6.80 -10.34 -4.15
C GLU A 11 -7.53 -9.13 -3.56
N GLY A 12 -8.50 -9.37 -2.66
CA GLY A 12 -9.20 -8.32 -1.92
C GLY A 12 -8.27 -7.51 -1.00
N GLU A 13 -7.39 -8.17 -0.25
CA GLU A 13 -6.37 -7.52 0.58
C GLU A 13 -5.42 -6.65 -0.25
N LEU A 14 -4.97 -7.15 -1.40
CA LEU A 14 -4.12 -6.42 -2.34
C LEU A 14 -4.80 -5.13 -2.84
N MET A 15 -6.10 -5.20 -3.15
CA MET A 15 -6.90 -4.03 -3.53
C MET A 15 -7.06 -3.05 -2.36
N GLY A 16 -7.22 -3.56 -1.14
CA GLY A 16 -7.26 -2.77 0.09
C GLY A 16 -5.97 -1.98 0.28
N VAL A 17 -4.83 -2.65 0.22
CA VAL A 17 -3.51 -2.02 0.34
C VAL A 17 -3.27 -0.99 -0.78
N ASP A 18 -3.71 -1.28 -2.02
CA ASP A 18 -3.65 -0.31 -3.12
C ASP A 18 -4.45 0.96 -2.87
N THR A 19 -5.61 0.81 -2.25
CA THR A 19 -6.45 1.94 -1.86
C THR A 19 -5.75 2.77 -0.77
N SER A 20 -5.14 2.12 0.22
CA SER A 20 -4.38 2.79 1.28
C SER A 20 -3.16 3.54 0.73
N ILE A 21 -2.38 2.93 -0.18
CA ILE A 21 -1.24 3.60 -0.82
C ILE A 21 -1.68 4.88 -1.55
N LYS A 22 -2.79 4.82 -2.30
CA LYS A 22 -3.34 6.00 -3.01
C LYS A 22 -3.76 7.10 -2.05
N LYS A 23 -4.37 6.76 -0.91
CA LYS A 23 -4.74 7.74 0.12
C LYS A 23 -3.51 8.44 0.70
N VAL A 24 -2.46 7.69 1.04
CA VAL A 24 -1.20 8.26 1.53
C VAL A 24 -0.53 9.12 0.46
N GLU A 25 -0.60 8.72 -0.81
CA GLU A 25 -0.12 9.52 -1.94
C GLU A 25 -0.83 10.88 -2.03
N ILE A 26 -2.16 10.90 -1.88
CA ILE A 26 -2.95 12.14 -1.84
C ILE A 26 -2.53 13.02 -0.66
N GLN A 27 -2.41 12.45 0.55
CA GLN A 27 -1.98 13.20 1.74
C GLN A 27 -0.58 13.82 1.57
N ILE A 28 0.36 13.10 0.94
CA ILE A 28 1.69 13.65 0.64
C ILE A 28 1.58 14.85 -0.30
N VAL A 29 0.71 14.80 -1.31
CA VAL A 29 0.48 15.91 -2.24
C VAL A 29 -0.14 17.10 -1.51
N GLU A 30 -1.14 16.89 -0.66
CA GLU A 30 -1.76 17.95 0.14
C GLU A 30 -0.73 18.63 1.07
N VAL A 31 0.18 17.86 1.69
CA VAL A 31 1.26 18.41 2.51
C VAL A 31 2.28 19.19 1.65
N GLU A 32 2.57 18.72 0.44
CA GLU A 32 3.41 19.43 -0.53
C GLU A 32 2.79 20.76 -0.97
N GLU A 33 1.48 20.79 -1.20
CA GLU A 33 0.74 22.01 -1.52
C GLU A 33 0.80 23.01 -0.36
N LYS A 34 0.52 22.58 0.88
CA LYS A 34 0.64 23.43 2.08
C LYS A 34 2.06 23.98 2.26
N LEU A 35 3.10 23.16 2.04
CA LEU A 35 4.49 23.60 2.11
C LEU A 35 4.87 24.63 1.04
N SER A 36 4.11 24.70 -0.05
CA SER A 36 4.28 25.69 -1.13
C SER A 36 3.51 26.98 -0.88
N GLU A 37 2.61 27.01 0.10
CA GLU A 37 1.82 28.20 0.42
C GLU A 37 2.72 29.33 0.96
N PRO A 38 2.58 30.55 0.41
CA PRO A 38 3.29 31.70 0.95
C PRO A 38 2.73 32.07 2.33
N GLY A 39 3.61 32.45 3.26
CA GLY A 39 3.20 32.97 4.58
C GLY A 39 3.12 31.93 5.69
N ILE A 40 3.38 30.65 5.41
CA ILE A 40 3.55 29.63 6.46
C ILE A 40 4.81 29.92 7.29
N SER A 41 4.69 29.74 8.60
CA SER A 41 5.79 29.91 9.55
C SER A 41 6.84 28.81 9.40
N GLU A 42 8.07 29.05 9.90
CA GLU A 42 9.10 28.00 9.90
C GLU A 42 8.72 26.81 10.81
N GLU A 43 8.00 27.05 11.91
CA GLU A 43 7.50 25.99 12.78
C GLU A 43 6.48 25.09 12.06
N GLU A 44 5.53 25.69 11.33
CA GLU A 44 4.59 24.93 10.49
C GLU A 44 5.30 24.16 9.37
N LYS A 45 6.32 24.76 8.74
CA LYS A 45 7.14 24.04 7.75
C LYS A 45 7.82 22.82 8.33
N ASP A 46 8.40 22.93 9.52
CA ASP A 46 9.08 21.82 10.16
C ASP A 46 8.11 20.72 10.57
N TYR A 47 6.93 21.08 11.08
CA TYR A 47 5.84 20.13 11.33
C TYR A 47 5.42 19.40 10.05
N LEU A 48 5.10 20.13 8.96
CA LEU A 48 4.67 19.55 7.69
C LEU A 48 5.77 18.66 7.06
N ARG A 49 7.05 19.02 7.22
CA ARG A 49 8.18 18.20 6.76
C ARG A 49 8.27 16.87 7.51
N GLU A 50 8.03 16.87 8.82
CA GLU A 50 8.01 15.65 9.61
C GLU A 50 6.77 14.80 9.29
N GLU A 51 5.59 15.41 9.17
CA GLU A 51 4.37 14.73 8.73
C GLU A 51 4.60 14.03 7.38
N LYS A 52 5.13 14.75 6.39
CA LYS A 52 5.50 14.19 5.09
C LYS A 52 6.50 13.04 5.18
N ARG A 53 7.45 13.11 6.11
CA ARG A 53 8.43 12.04 6.36
C ARG A 53 7.73 10.79 6.90
N GLN A 54 6.78 10.94 7.81
CA GLN A 54 6.00 9.83 8.35
C GLN A 54 5.11 9.19 7.28
N LEU A 55 4.39 10.00 6.48
CA LEU A 55 3.60 9.50 5.36
C LEU A 55 4.44 8.73 4.34
N ARG A 56 5.67 9.17 4.06
CA ARG A 56 6.59 8.43 3.17
C ARG A 56 7.01 7.08 3.76
N LYS A 57 7.25 6.99 5.07
CA LYS A 57 7.55 5.72 5.75
C LYS A 57 6.36 4.77 5.73
N GLU A 58 5.16 5.28 6.02
CA GLU A 58 3.92 4.50 5.94
C GLU A 58 3.71 3.95 4.53
N LYS A 59 3.87 4.80 3.51
CA LYS A 59 3.79 4.38 2.11
C LYS A 59 4.80 3.29 1.76
N GLU A 60 6.02 3.36 2.29
CA GLU A 60 7.05 2.35 2.08
C GLU A 60 6.65 1.01 2.73
N GLN A 61 6.11 1.04 3.95
CA GLN A 61 5.58 -0.14 4.64
C GLN A 61 4.42 -0.78 3.86
N LEU A 62 3.47 0.01 3.38
CA LEU A 62 2.36 -0.49 2.55
C LEU A 62 2.85 -1.10 1.23
N ARG A 63 3.91 -0.54 0.62
CA ARG A 63 4.53 -1.12 -0.60
C ARG A 63 5.22 -2.45 -0.30
N GLU A 64 5.84 -2.58 0.86
CA GLU A 64 6.42 -3.82 1.34
C GLU A 64 5.35 -4.89 1.56
N GLU A 65 4.29 -4.55 2.29
CA GLU A 65 3.13 -5.43 2.52
C GLU A 65 2.51 -5.88 1.19
N LYS A 66 2.28 -4.96 0.27
CA LYS A 66 1.78 -5.26 -1.07
C LYS A 66 2.69 -6.25 -1.82
N ARG A 67 4.01 -6.12 -1.66
CA ARG A 67 4.97 -7.04 -2.30
C ARG A 67 4.82 -8.45 -1.72
N GLN A 68 4.73 -8.57 -0.41
CA GLN A 68 4.54 -9.84 0.29
C GLN A 68 3.21 -10.49 -0.10
N LEU A 69 2.10 -9.74 -0.14
CA LEU A 69 0.80 -10.24 -0.59
C LEU A 69 0.84 -10.72 -2.05
N ARG A 70 1.57 -10.02 -2.94
CA ARG A 70 1.76 -10.45 -4.33
C ARG A 70 2.55 -11.76 -4.43
N GLU A 71 3.55 -11.94 -3.58
CA GLU A 71 4.34 -13.16 -3.53
C GLU A 71 3.49 -14.33 -3.03
N GLN A 72 2.77 -14.15 -1.92
CA GLN A 72 1.82 -15.15 -1.39
C GLN A 72 0.76 -15.52 -2.43
N LEU A 73 0.18 -14.54 -3.11
CA LEU A 73 -0.82 -14.79 -4.16
C LEU A 73 -0.24 -15.63 -5.31
N ARG A 74 1.01 -15.39 -5.71
CA ARG A 74 1.68 -16.19 -6.75
C ARG A 74 1.91 -17.62 -6.28
N GLU A 75 2.41 -17.81 -5.05
CA GLU A 75 2.62 -19.14 -4.49
C GLU A 75 1.32 -19.92 -4.40
N GLU A 76 0.25 -19.29 -3.93
CA GLU A 76 -1.05 -19.92 -3.79
C GLU A 76 -1.67 -20.27 -5.15
N LYS A 77 -1.48 -19.43 -6.18
CA LYS A 77 -1.87 -19.75 -7.57
C LYS A 77 -1.13 -20.98 -8.09
N LEU A 78 0.19 -21.05 -7.91
CA LEU A 78 0.99 -22.21 -8.31
C LEU A 78 0.58 -23.49 -7.57
N ARG A 79 0.25 -23.39 -6.26
CA ARG A 79 -0.26 -24.52 -5.48
C ARG A 79 -1.61 -24.99 -6.01
N ALA A 80 -2.53 -24.08 -6.30
CA ALA A 80 -3.84 -24.40 -6.86
C ALA A 80 -3.72 -25.06 -8.24
N GLU A 81 -2.83 -24.59 -9.10
CA GLU A 81 -2.55 -25.19 -10.42
C GLU A 81 -2.01 -26.63 -10.30
N ARG A 82 -1.06 -26.89 -9.40
CA ARG A 82 -0.51 -28.25 -9.19
C ARG A 82 -1.59 -29.24 -8.72
N LEU A 83 -2.50 -28.78 -7.88
CA LEU A 83 -3.60 -29.61 -7.35
C LEU A 83 -4.69 -29.86 -8.40
N THR A 84 -4.84 -28.97 -9.38
CA THR A 84 -5.88 -29.06 -10.43
C THR A 84 -5.38 -29.66 -11.74
N GLY A 85 -4.07 -29.64 -12.00
CA GLY A 85 -3.41 -30.28 -13.15
C GLY A 85 -3.04 -31.76 -12.97
N SER A 86 -3.41 -32.36 -11.85
CA SER A 86 -3.26 -33.81 -11.59
C SER A 86 -4.58 -34.51 -11.94
N GLY A 87 -4.92 -34.59 -13.24
CA GLY A 87 -6.13 -35.22 -13.77
C GLY A 87 -5.82 -36.06 -14.99
#